data_AF-A0A4R6JN09-F1
#
_entry.id   AF-A0A4R6JN09-F1
#
_cell.length_a   1.000
_cell.length_b   1.000
_cell.length_c   1.000
_cell.angle_alpha   90.00
_cell.angle_beta   90.00
_cell.angle_gamma   90.00
#
_symmetry.space_group_name_H-M   'P 1'
#
loop_
_entity.id
_entity.type
_entity.pdbx_description
1 polymer ?
#
loop_
_entity_poly.entity_id
_entity_poly.type
_entity_poly.pdbx_seq_one_letter_code
_entity_poly.pdbx_strand_id
1 'polypeptide(L)'
;MEAQFDLPAELAQGVRDAVSAWRFIRLFAANYASPIVPGQGYDDVDLGQAEARLGVTLPASVHAAYALLGRRPDLTRCQDVLLTPHQLEFDETGRVLVFRLENQGCTQWGIPLSALGEADPPVVFRGVTAWHPFLERFSLACVEMVLSEWVMGGAPYGINCQPRDETFVLLEQRLRRLPLPDYPAWWWSAGAPVRWFETSGAVLLEHPGTWLWVGAPSPEGIAAMRQALPDDWSNSYE
;
A
#
# COMPACT_ATOMS: atom_id res chain seq x y z
N MET A 1 -17.90 24.30 8.06
CA MET A 1 -16.57 23.88 8.53
C MET A 1 -16.50 22.40 8.24
N GLU A 2 -15.97 22.04 7.07
CA GLU A 2 -15.77 20.63 6.72
C GLU A 2 -14.82 20.03 7.76
N ALA A 3 -15.17 18.85 8.28
CA ALA A 3 -14.30 18.15 9.20
C ALA A 3 -13.01 17.82 8.44
N GLN A 4 -11.87 18.29 8.95
CA GLN A 4 -10.56 17.96 8.43
C GLN A 4 -10.38 16.43 8.45
N PHE A 5 -9.89 15.85 7.36
CA PHE A 5 -9.62 14.41 7.27
C PHE A 5 -8.60 14.00 8.34
N ASP A 6 -9.02 13.20 9.31
CA ASP A 6 -8.18 12.62 10.36
C ASP A 6 -7.67 11.25 9.88
N LEU A 7 -6.48 11.24 9.29
CA LEU A 7 -5.86 10.05 8.71
C LEU A 7 -5.81 8.87 9.70
N PRO A 8 -5.31 9.02 10.94
CA PRO A 8 -5.32 7.93 11.92
C PRO A 8 -6.71 7.38 12.22
N ALA A 9 -7.70 8.26 12.43
CA ALA A 9 -9.05 7.81 12.75
C ALA A 9 -9.68 7.07 11.56
N GLU A 10 -9.51 7.60 10.35
CA GLU A 10 -10.06 7.00 9.13
C GLU A 10 -9.35 5.69 8.78
N LEU A 11 -8.03 5.61 8.97
CA LEU A 11 -7.28 4.38 8.80
C LEU A 11 -7.67 3.32 9.83
N ALA A 12 -7.88 3.70 11.10
CA ALA A 12 -8.35 2.77 12.14
C ALA A 12 -9.69 2.11 11.74
N GLN A 13 -10.58 2.86 11.08
CA GLN A 13 -11.80 2.27 10.52
C GLN A 13 -11.49 1.41 9.30
N GLY A 14 -10.65 1.92 8.40
CA GLY A 14 -10.28 1.32 7.11
C GLY A 14 -9.68 -0.08 7.21
N VAL A 15 -8.96 -0.39 8.30
CA VAL A 15 -8.31 -1.70 8.46
C VAL A 15 -9.24 -2.79 8.96
N ARG A 16 -10.49 -2.49 9.37
CA ARG A 16 -11.36 -3.47 10.03
C ARG A 16 -11.93 -4.54 9.11
N ASP A 17 -12.36 -4.14 7.92
CA ASP A 17 -13.04 -4.99 6.94
C ASP A 17 -12.97 -4.39 5.54
N ALA A 18 -13.31 -5.18 4.52
CA ALA A 18 -13.25 -4.76 3.12
C ALA A 18 -14.09 -3.52 2.82
N VAL A 19 -15.28 -3.41 3.40
CA VAL A 19 -16.18 -2.26 3.17
C VAL A 19 -15.53 -0.97 3.67
N SER A 20 -14.96 -1.03 4.87
CA SER A 20 -14.27 0.09 5.49
C SER A 20 -12.98 0.43 4.73
N ALA A 21 -12.24 -0.57 4.23
CA ALA A 21 -11.04 -0.37 3.42
C ALA A 21 -11.34 0.43 2.14
N TRP A 22 -12.40 0.08 1.41
CA TRP A 22 -12.80 0.81 0.20
C TRP A 22 -13.26 2.24 0.51
N ARG A 23 -13.96 2.45 1.63
CA ARG A 23 -14.31 3.79 2.10
C ARG A 23 -13.04 4.60 2.41
N PHE A 24 -12.09 4.02 3.13
CA PHE A 24 -10.82 4.67 3.45
C PHE A 24 -10.07 5.08 2.18
N ILE A 25 -9.90 4.16 1.22
CA ILE A 25 -9.18 4.44 -0.03
C ILE A 25 -9.81 5.61 -0.80
N ARG A 26 -11.15 5.67 -0.86
CA ARG A 26 -11.85 6.80 -1.51
C ARG A 26 -11.59 8.13 -0.79
N LEU A 27 -11.66 8.13 0.54
CA LEU A 27 -11.42 9.33 1.33
C LEU A 27 -9.96 9.77 1.25
N PHE A 28 -9.03 8.83 1.34
CA PHE A 28 -7.59 9.09 1.19
C PHE A 28 -7.31 9.72 -0.18
N ALA A 29 -7.79 9.10 -1.26
CA ALA A 29 -7.60 9.63 -2.61
C ALA A 29 -8.22 11.02 -2.79
N ALA A 30 -9.37 11.31 -2.17
CA ALA A 30 -10.00 12.63 -2.25
C ALA A 30 -9.23 13.74 -1.50
N ASN A 31 -8.41 13.37 -0.50
CA ASN A 31 -7.67 14.34 0.33
C ASN A 31 -6.18 14.47 -0.05
N TYR A 32 -5.57 13.39 -0.56
CA TYR A 32 -4.12 13.35 -0.81
C TYR A 32 -3.73 13.12 -2.28
N ALA A 33 -4.69 12.78 -3.13
CA ALA A 33 -4.48 12.50 -4.55
C ALA A 33 -5.65 13.04 -5.39
N SER A 34 -5.85 12.48 -6.58
CA SER A 34 -7.06 12.75 -7.35
C SER A 34 -8.26 11.94 -6.81
N PRO A 35 -9.45 12.54 -6.59
CA PRO A 35 -10.63 11.81 -6.17
C PRO A 35 -10.97 10.64 -7.12
N ILE A 36 -11.43 9.51 -6.58
CA ILE A 36 -11.84 8.35 -7.38
C ILE A 36 -13.27 8.56 -7.88
N VAL A 37 -13.45 8.63 -9.20
CA VAL A 37 -14.77 8.77 -9.83
C VAL A 37 -15.29 7.38 -10.26
N PRO A 38 -16.59 7.08 -10.09
CA PRO A 38 -17.18 5.84 -10.58
C PRO A 38 -16.91 5.61 -12.08
N GLY A 39 -16.61 4.37 -12.46
CA GLY A 39 -16.35 3.97 -13.85
C GLY A 39 -14.94 4.25 -14.36
N GLN A 40 -14.02 4.73 -13.51
CA GLN A 40 -12.62 4.94 -13.89
C GLN A 40 -11.75 3.69 -13.83
N GLY A 41 -12.16 2.63 -13.12
CA GLY A 41 -11.44 1.36 -13.07
C GLY A 41 -11.72 0.42 -14.24
N TYR A 42 -11.43 -0.87 -14.03
CA TYR A 42 -11.85 -1.94 -14.94
C TYR A 42 -13.29 -2.35 -14.67
N ASP A 43 -13.99 -2.80 -15.72
CA ASP A 43 -15.37 -3.26 -15.62
C ASP A 43 -15.46 -4.80 -15.51
N ASP A 44 -16.68 -5.30 -15.37
CA ASP A 44 -16.96 -6.74 -15.26
C ASP A 44 -16.57 -7.50 -16.54
N VAL A 45 -16.50 -6.82 -17.70
CA VAL A 45 -16.08 -7.45 -18.96
C VAL A 45 -14.59 -7.70 -18.94
N ASP A 46 -13.80 -6.69 -18.56
CA ASP A 46 -12.35 -6.79 -18.40
C ASP A 46 -11.97 -7.90 -17.40
N LEU A 47 -12.69 -7.98 -16.27
CA LEU A 47 -12.44 -9.00 -15.24
C LEU A 47 -12.94 -10.39 -15.64
N GLY A 48 -14.10 -10.49 -16.30
CA GLY A 48 -14.61 -11.76 -16.83
C GLY A 48 -13.68 -12.37 -17.89
N GLN A 49 -12.99 -11.54 -18.69
CA GLN A 49 -11.95 -12.02 -19.60
C GLN A 49 -10.73 -12.58 -18.86
N ALA A 50 -10.32 -11.94 -17.77
CA ALA A 50 -9.25 -12.44 -16.91
C ALA A 50 -9.64 -13.78 -16.27
N GLU A 51 -10.84 -13.89 -15.71
CA GLU A 51 -11.39 -15.12 -15.14
C GLU A 51 -11.44 -16.26 -16.16
N ALA A 52 -11.96 -16.00 -17.37
CA ALA A 52 -12.03 -17.00 -18.43
C ALA A 52 -10.62 -17.49 -18.86
N ARG A 53 -9.65 -16.58 -18.91
CA ARG A 53 -8.25 -16.91 -19.24
C ARG A 53 -7.57 -17.69 -18.12
N LEU A 54 -7.82 -17.34 -16.86
CA LEU A 54 -7.24 -17.98 -15.68
C LEU A 54 -7.95 -19.30 -15.31
N GLY A 55 -9.18 -19.51 -15.79
CA GLY A 55 -9.99 -20.68 -15.46
C GLY A 55 -10.52 -20.68 -14.03
N VAL A 56 -10.62 -19.50 -13.40
CA VAL A 56 -11.09 -19.33 -12.01
C VAL A 56 -12.01 -18.13 -11.89
N THR A 57 -12.81 -18.09 -10.83
CA THR A 57 -13.54 -16.88 -10.41
C THR A 57 -12.64 -16.08 -9.46
N LEU A 58 -12.55 -14.77 -9.68
CA LEU A 58 -11.79 -13.88 -8.83
C LEU A 58 -12.59 -13.54 -7.55
N PRO A 59 -11.92 -13.37 -6.40
CA PRO A 59 -12.55 -12.92 -5.16
C PRO A 59 -13.31 -11.60 -5.31
N ALA A 60 -14.36 -11.41 -4.50
CA ALA A 60 -15.15 -10.18 -4.51
C ALA A 60 -14.31 -8.91 -4.23
N SER A 61 -13.32 -9.01 -3.34
CA SER A 61 -12.41 -7.91 -3.04
C SER A 61 -11.46 -7.58 -4.19
N VAL A 62 -11.08 -8.57 -5.01
CA VAL A 62 -10.31 -8.37 -6.24
C VAL A 62 -11.15 -7.58 -7.25
N HIS A 63 -12.39 -8.00 -7.49
CA HIS A 63 -13.32 -7.24 -8.34
C HIS A 63 -13.47 -5.79 -7.88
N ALA A 64 -13.73 -5.59 -6.58
CA ALA A 64 -13.86 -4.26 -6.00
C ALA A 64 -12.60 -3.40 -6.17
N ALA A 65 -11.41 -3.95 -5.95
CA ALA A 65 -10.16 -3.23 -6.12
C ALA A 65 -9.90 -2.83 -7.57
N TYR A 66 -10.13 -3.72 -8.53
CA TYR A 66 -9.92 -3.40 -9.95
C TYR A 66 -10.90 -2.36 -10.49
N ALA A 67 -12.15 -2.41 -10.03
CA ALA A 67 -13.15 -1.38 -10.33
C ALA A 67 -12.81 -0.02 -9.69
N LEU A 68 -12.12 -0.01 -8.56
CA LEU A 68 -11.77 1.20 -7.81
C LEU A 68 -10.43 1.82 -8.23
N LEU A 69 -9.40 0.99 -8.40
CA LEU A 69 -7.99 1.38 -8.46
C LEU A 69 -7.29 0.97 -9.76
N GLY A 70 -7.84 0.03 -10.53
CA GLY A 70 -7.07 -0.64 -11.58
C GLY A 70 -6.51 0.27 -12.68
N ARG A 71 -7.06 1.46 -12.88
CA ARG A 71 -6.54 2.47 -13.82
C ARG A 71 -6.07 3.76 -13.12
N ARG A 72 -5.64 3.65 -11.86
CA ARG A 72 -5.13 4.75 -11.02
C ARG A 72 -3.62 4.61 -10.79
N PRO A 73 -2.79 4.88 -11.82
CA PRO A 73 -1.34 4.71 -11.70
C PRO A 73 -0.72 5.60 -10.62
N ASP A 74 -1.36 6.71 -10.26
CA ASP A 74 -0.97 7.58 -9.15
C ASP A 74 -1.15 6.94 -7.77
N LEU A 75 -1.87 5.82 -7.68
CA LEU A 75 -2.11 5.06 -6.45
C LEU A 75 -1.60 3.61 -6.52
N THR A 76 -1.13 3.15 -7.69
CA THR A 76 -0.85 1.72 -7.93
C THR A 76 0.35 1.45 -8.85
N ARG A 77 1.18 2.45 -9.15
CA ARG A 77 2.29 2.32 -10.14
C ARG A 77 3.45 3.30 -9.96
N CYS A 78 3.53 3.98 -8.83
CA CYS A 78 4.63 4.85 -8.45
C CYS A 78 5.89 4.05 -8.08
N GLN A 79 5.76 3.02 -7.24
CA GLN A 79 6.84 2.13 -6.84
C GLN A 79 6.53 0.69 -7.24
N ASP A 80 5.45 0.10 -6.74
CA ASP A 80 4.97 -1.22 -7.11
C ASP A 80 3.88 -1.10 -8.18
N VAL A 81 3.72 -2.13 -9.00
CA VAL A 81 2.76 -2.20 -10.09
C VAL A 81 1.63 -3.14 -9.71
N LEU A 82 0.41 -2.61 -9.56
CA LEU A 82 -0.81 -3.41 -9.67
C LEU A 82 -0.93 -3.90 -11.12
N LEU A 83 -0.87 -5.21 -11.32
CA LEU A 83 -1.00 -5.83 -12.63
C LEU A 83 -2.38 -5.56 -13.21
N THR A 84 -2.48 -5.32 -14.51
CA THR A 84 -3.79 -5.22 -15.17
C THR A 84 -4.51 -6.58 -15.20
N PRO A 85 -5.84 -6.65 -15.41
CA PRO A 85 -6.55 -7.93 -15.53
C PRO A 85 -5.96 -8.89 -16.57
N HIS A 86 -5.36 -8.36 -17.64
CA HIS A 86 -4.70 -9.15 -18.68
C HIS A 86 -3.33 -9.70 -18.25
N GLN A 87 -2.69 -9.08 -17.26
CA GLN A 87 -1.39 -9.48 -16.73
C GLN A 87 -1.49 -10.36 -15.49
N LEU A 88 -2.67 -10.47 -14.87
CA LEU A 88 -2.91 -11.44 -13.80
C LEU A 88 -2.52 -12.84 -14.27
N GLU A 89 -1.69 -13.52 -13.50
CA GLU A 89 -1.22 -14.87 -13.83
C GLU A 89 -0.97 -15.67 -12.56
N PHE A 90 -1.05 -16.99 -12.67
CA PHE A 90 -0.52 -17.84 -11.62
C PHE A 90 1.01 -17.84 -11.67
N ASP A 91 1.63 -17.98 -10.51
CA ASP A 91 3.05 -18.29 -10.41
C ASP A 91 3.39 -19.57 -11.19
N GLU A 92 4.69 -19.83 -11.38
CA GLU A 92 5.19 -20.98 -12.12
C GLU A 92 4.74 -22.33 -11.56
N THR A 93 4.30 -22.37 -10.30
CA THR A 93 3.76 -23.58 -9.65
C THR A 93 2.25 -23.74 -9.85
N GLY A 94 1.55 -22.73 -10.35
CA GLY A 94 0.10 -22.72 -10.50
C GLY A 94 -0.66 -22.55 -9.18
N ARG A 95 -0.01 -22.09 -8.10
CA ARG A 95 -0.57 -22.10 -6.73
C ARG A 95 -0.85 -20.73 -6.17
N VAL A 96 -0.31 -19.67 -6.74
CA VAL A 96 -0.53 -18.30 -6.25
C VAL A 96 -0.89 -17.41 -7.43
N LEU A 97 -2.05 -16.76 -7.37
CA LEU A 97 -2.44 -15.74 -8.35
C LEU A 97 -1.69 -14.44 -8.03
N VAL A 98 -0.75 -14.06 -8.89
CA VAL A 98 0.06 -12.85 -8.74
C VAL A 98 -0.75 -11.64 -9.21
N PHE A 99 -0.80 -10.59 -8.39
CA PHE A 99 -1.52 -9.35 -8.70
C PHE A 99 -0.69 -8.08 -8.59
N ARG A 100 0.45 -8.10 -7.88
CA ARG A 100 1.33 -6.94 -7.71
C ARG A 100 2.78 -7.36 -7.87
N LEU A 101 3.56 -6.51 -8.52
CA LEU A 101 5.00 -6.68 -8.73
C LEU A 101 5.75 -5.44 -8.29
N GLU A 102 6.93 -5.64 -7.70
CA GLU A 102 7.87 -4.55 -7.49
C GLU A 102 8.47 -4.10 -8.83
N ASN A 103 8.70 -2.79 -9.01
CA ASN A 103 9.04 -2.24 -10.33
C ASN A 103 10.37 -2.75 -10.92
N GLN A 104 11.27 -3.31 -10.11
CA GLN A 104 12.50 -3.98 -10.56
C GLN A 104 12.34 -5.51 -10.61
N GLY A 105 11.15 -6.02 -10.30
CA GLY A 105 10.84 -7.45 -10.29
C GLY A 105 11.45 -8.18 -9.10
N CYS A 106 11.87 -7.47 -8.05
CA CYS A 106 12.50 -8.09 -6.89
C CYS A 106 11.50 -8.85 -6.00
N THR A 107 10.24 -8.43 -6.00
CA THR A 107 9.18 -9.01 -5.16
C THR A 107 7.86 -9.11 -5.92
N GLN A 108 7.07 -10.11 -5.56
CA GLN A 108 5.72 -10.34 -6.06
C GLN A 108 4.76 -10.53 -4.89
N TRP A 109 3.52 -10.07 -5.05
CA TRP A 109 2.42 -10.35 -4.12
C TRP A 109 1.29 -11.07 -4.84
N GLY A 110 0.64 -11.97 -4.11
CA GLY A 110 -0.38 -12.83 -4.69
C GLY A 110 -1.36 -13.39 -3.68
N ILE A 111 -2.37 -14.07 -4.21
CA ILE A 111 -3.42 -14.74 -3.45
C ILE A 111 -3.23 -16.26 -3.61
N PRO A 112 -3.14 -17.04 -2.52
CA PRO A 112 -3.08 -18.49 -2.64
C PRO A 112 -4.31 -19.05 -3.35
N LEU A 113 -4.11 -19.98 -4.30
CA LEU A 113 -5.19 -20.66 -5.03
C LEU A 113 -6.21 -21.31 -4.09
N SER A 114 -5.74 -21.87 -2.98
CA SER A 114 -6.58 -22.47 -1.94
C SER A 114 -7.53 -21.48 -1.26
N ALA A 115 -7.27 -20.18 -1.37
CA ALA A 115 -8.06 -19.12 -0.75
C ALA A 115 -8.91 -18.33 -1.78
N LEU A 116 -8.86 -18.63 -3.09
CA LEU A 116 -9.63 -17.87 -4.09
C LEU A 116 -11.15 -17.94 -3.90
N GLY A 117 -11.65 -18.94 -3.16
CA GLY A 117 -13.06 -19.04 -2.80
C GLY A 117 -13.50 -18.08 -1.67
N GLU A 118 -12.56 -17.42 -0.99
CA GLU A 118 -12.85 -16.44 0.05
C GLU A 118 -13.19 -15.09 -0.58
N ALA A 119 -14.14 -14.35 0.00
CA ALA A 119 -14.54 -13.05 -0.54
C ALA A 119 -13.43 -11.99 -0.43
N ASP A 120 -12.60 -12.09 0.60
CA ASP A 120 -11.48 -11.19 0.86
C ASP A 120 -10.27 -11.98 1.38
N PRO A 121 -9.55 -12.67 0.48
CA PRO A 121 -8.57 -13.69 0.86
C PRO A 121 -7.28 -13.10 1.43
N PRO A 122 -6.46 -13.89 2.15
CA PRO A 122 -5.13 -13.48 2.56
C PRO A 122 -4.19 -13.26 1.37
N VAL A 123 -3.19 -12.41 1.59
CA VAL A 123 -2.13 -12.09 0.65
C VAL A 123 -0.81 -12.69 1.13
N VAL A 124 -0.06 -13.23 0.18
CA VAL A 124 1.32 -13.69 0.35
C VAL A 124 2.25 -12.83 -0.51
N PHE A 125 3.52 -12.79 -0.14
CA PHE A 125 4.56 -12.18 -0.95
C PHE A 125 5.75 -13.14 -1.12
N ARG A 126 6.54 -12.94 -2.17
CA ARG A 126 7.82 -13.63 -2.33
C ARG A 126 8.85 -12.72 -2.97
N GLY A 127 10.10 -12.89 -2.54
CA GLY A 127 11.26 -12.54 -3.37
C GLY A 127 11.58 -13.71 -4.30
N VAL A 128 12.82 -14.21 -4.22
CA VAL A 128 13.33 -15.26 -5.13
C VAL A 128 12.91 -16.69 -4.74
N THR A 129 12.70 -16.98 -3.46
CA THR A 129 12.70 -18.36 -2.96
C THR A 129 11.31 -18.92 -2.63
N ALA A 130 10.62 -18.32 -1.67
CA ALA A 130 9.40 -18.89 -1.10
C ALA A 130 8.33 -17.81 -0.88
N TRP A 131 7.07 -18.25 -0.94
CA TRP A 131 5.92 -17.45 -0.55
C TRP A 131 5.82 -17.39 0.97
N HIS A 132 5.65 -16.17 1.49
CA HIS A 132 5.48 -15.86 2.91
C HIS A 132 4.16 -15.11 3.13
N PRO A 133 3.50 -15.28 4.30
CA PRO A 133 2.34 -14.47 4.65
C PRO A 133 2.67 -12.97 4.62
N PHE A 134 1.78 -12.15 4.06
CA PHE A 134 1.91 -10.69 4.03
C PHE A 134 0.86 -10.03 4.94
N LEU A 135 -0.40 -10.07 4.51
CA LEU A 135 -1.54 -9.48 5.21
C LEU A 135 -2.72 -10.43 5.10
N GLU A 136 -3.56 -10.48 6.14
CA GLU A 136 -4.65 -11.46 6.26
C GLU A 136 -5.82 -11.21 5.30
N ARG A 137 -5.85 -10.06 4.62
CA ARG A 137 -6.92 -9.66 3.70
C ARG A 137 -6.38 -8.89 2.51
N PHE A 138 -6.91 -9.17 1.33
CA PHE A 138 -6.60 -8.48 0.09
C PHE A 138 -7.00 -7.01 0.15
N SER A 139 -8.16 -6.69 0.70
CA SER A 139 -8.58 -5.30 0.90
C SER A 139 -7.62 -4.49 1.78
N LEU A 140 -7.04 -5.12 2.81
CA LEU A 140 -6.03 -4.53 3.67
C LEU A 140 -4.70 -4.34 2.91
N ALA A 141 -4.31 -5.29 2.07
CA ALA A 141 -3.17 -5.13 1.18
C ALA A 141 -3.36 -4.00 0.16
N CYS A 142 -4.59 -3.72 -0.29
CA CYS A 142 -4.86 -2.54 -1.11
C CYS A 142 -4.74 -1.22 -0.32
N VAL A 143 -5.12 -1.19 0.95
CA VAL A 143 -4.91 -0.01 1.82
C VAL A 143 -3.42 0.26 1.99
N GLU A 144 -2.64 -0.79 2.29
CA GLU A 144 -1.19 -0.70 2.37
C GLU A 144 -0.56 -0.22 1.05
N MET A 145 -0.95 -0.82 -0.08
CA MET A 145 -0.45 -0.43 -1.41
C MET A 145 -0.70 1.05 -1.68
N VAL A 146 -1.92 1.55 -1.49
CA VAL A 146 -2.26 2.97 -1.74
C VAL A 146 -1.42 3.91 -0.89
N LEU A 147 -1.15 3.58 0.38
CA LEU A 147 -0.30 4.37 1.25
C LEU A 147 1.17 4.33 0.80
N SER A 148 1.67 3.15 0.45
CA SER A 148 3.04 2.90 -0.03
C SER A 148 3.33 3.65 -1.31
N GLU A 149 2.45 3.53 -2.30
CA GLU A 149 2.57 4.21 -3.58
C GLU A 149 2.54 5.73 -3.43
N TRP A 150 1.67 6.23 -2.55
CA TRP A 150 1.61 7.66 -2.28
C TRP A 150 2.87 8.16 -1.57
N VAL A 151 3.34 7.52 -0.50
CA VAL A 151 4.53 7.99 0.24
C VAL A 151 5.81 7.89 -0.61
N MET A 152 5.95 6.83 -1.41
CA MET A 152 7.19 6.56 -2.16
C MET A 152 7.23 7.17 -3.57
N GLY A 153 6.09 7.62 -4.13
CA GLY A 153 6.09 8.29 -5.43
C GLY A 153 4.91 9.20 -5.77
N GLY A 154 3.79 9.09 -5.06
CA GLY A 154 2.56 9.84 -5.39
C GLY A 154 2.40 11.18 -4.64
N ALA A 155 3.11 11.38 -3.54
CA ALA A 155 2.98 12.59 -2.72
C ALA A 155 3.60 13.80 -3.43
N PRO A 156 2.95 14.99 -3.40
CA PRO A 156 3.52 16.21 -3.98
C PRO A 156 4.88 16.61 -3.40
N TYR A 157 5.11 16.27 -2.13
CA TYR A 157 6.38 16.47 -1.45
C TYR A 157 6.82 15.16 -0.81
N GLY A 158 8.00 14.69 -1.20
CA GLY A 158 8.60 13.46 -0.70
C GLY A 158 10.03 13.68 -0.22
N ILE A 159 10.35 13.12 0.95
CA ILE A 159 11.73 13.04 1.44
C ILE A 159 12.03 11.63 1.94
N ASN A 160 13.31 11.24 1.90
CA ASN A 160 13.77 9.99 2.49
C ASN A 160 15.14 10.17 3.16
N CYS A 161 15.49 9.24 4.05
CA CYS A 161 16.83 9.12 4.61
C CYS A 161 17.12 7.69 5.05
N GLN A 162 18.41 7.36 5.17
CA GLN A 162 18.83 6.24 6.00
C GLN A 162 18.90 6.74 7.45
N PRO A 163 18.08 6.19 8.35
CA PRO A 163 17.98 6.70 9.71
C PRO A 163 19.23 6.37 10.53
N ARG A 164 19.60 7.29 11.41
CA ARG A 164 20.55 7.01 12.50
C ARG A 164 19.85 6.25 13.63
N ASP A 165 20.60 5.54 14.47
CA ASP A 165 20.03 4.79 15.61
C ASP A 165 19.15 5.66 16.52
N GLU A 166 19.55 6.90 16.75
CA GLU A 166 18.82 7.88 17.57
C GLU A 166 17.44 8.24 16.96
N THR A 167 17.32 8.19 15.63
CA THR A 167 16.08 8.51 14.91
C THR A 167 14.98 7.50 15.23
N PHE A 168 15.32 6.22 15.41
CA PHE A 168 14.35 5.20 15.80
C PHE A 168 13.74 5.44 17.19
N VAL A 169 14.53 5.98 18.12
CA VAL A 169 14.03 6.35 19.45
C VAL A 169 13.07 7.55 19.35
N LEU A 170 13.39 8.52 18.49
CA LEU A 170 12.56 9.70 18.30
C LEU A 170 11.24 9.40 17.59
N LEU A 171 11.21 8.42 16.67
CA LEU A 171 9.99 7.98 15.99
C LEU A 171 8.87 7.67 16.99
N GLU A 172 9.14 6.78 17.94
CA GLU A 172 8.17 6.35 18.95
C GLU A 172 7.80 7.44 19.96
N GLN A 173 8.70 8.42 20.19
CA GLN A 173 8.47 9.49 21.16
C GLN A 173 7.71 10.68 20.58
N ARG A 174 7.87 10.96 19.29
CA ARG A 174 7.44 12.23 18.67
C ARG A 174 6.38 12.06 17.61
N LEU A 175 6.29 10.87 16.99
CA LEU A 175 5.28 10.60 15.98
C LEU A 175 4.18 9.71 16.54
N ARG A 176 3.00 9.81 15.94
CA ARG A 176 1.89 8.93 16.25
C ARG A 176 1.95 7.73 15.30
N ARG A 177 2.01 6.52 15.86
CA ARG A 177 1.90 5.29 15.07
C ARG A 177 0.52 5.18 14.44
N LEU A 178 0.48 4.93 13.14
CA LEU A 178 -0.74 4.68 12.38
C LEU A 178 -1.23 3.25 12.62
N PRO A 179 -2.56 3.02 12.68
CA PRO A 179 -3.16 1.75 13.09
C PRO A 179 -3.22 0.72 11.94
N LEU A 180 -2.15 0.61 11.15
CA LEU A 180 -1.99 -0.47 10.18
C LEU A 180 -1.38 -1.69 10.89
N PRO A 181 -1.88 -2.92 10.69
CA PRO A 181 -1.29 -4.12 11.27
C PRO A 181 0.17 -4.30 10.83
N ASP A 182 0.98 -4.90 11.71
CA ASP A 182 2.37 -5.20 11.40
C ASP A 182 2.45 -6.26 10.30
N TYR A 183 3.30 -6.01 9.31
CA TYR A 183 3.59 -6.94 8.23
C TYR A 183 5.10 -6.97 7.94
N PRO A 184 5.60 -8.10 7.40
CA PRO A 184 7.02 -8.26 7.16
C PRO A 184 7.52 -7.34 6.04
N ALA A 185 8.74 -6.84 6.21
CA ALA A 185 9.50 -6.25 5.12
C ALA A 185 9.89 -7.32 4.09
N TRP A 186 9.67 -7.07 2.80
CA TRP A 186 9.86 -8.12 1.80
C TRP A 186 11.32 -8.56 1.64
N TRP A 187 12.28 -7.65 1.89
CA TRP A 187 13.72 -7.93 1.85
C TRP A 187 14.24 -8.61 3.11
N TRP A 188 13.47 -8.62 4.20
CA TRP A 188 13.87 -9.21 5.48
C TRP A 188 12.65 -9.72 6.26
N SER A 189 12.08 -10.82 5.77
CA SER A 189 10.83 -11.38 6.30
C SER A 189 10.88 -11.88 7.75
N ALA A 190 12.08 -12.19 8.26
CA ALA A 190 12.31 -12.60 9.65
C ALA A 190 12.68 -11.42 10.58
N GLY A 191 12.70 -10.19 10.06
CA GLY A 191 13.10 -8.99 10.76
C GLY A 191 12.02 -8.30 11.56
N ALA A 192 12.30 -7.07 11.94
CA ALA A 192 11.29 -6.15 12.45
C ALA A 192 10.22 -5.88 11.36
N PRO A 193 8.98 -5.54 11.74
CA PRO A 193 7.93 -5.26 10.78
C PRO A 193 8.09 -3.88 10.15
N VAL A 194 7.41 -3.69 9.02
CA VAL A 194 7.17 -2.36 8.46
C VAL A 194 6.19 -1.61 9.37
N ARG A 195 6.47 -0.34 9.65
CA ARG A 195 5.65 0.50 10.52
C ARG A 195 5.30 1.82 9.86
N TRP A 196 4.18 2.38 10.28
CA TRP A 196 3.61 3.60 9.73
C TRP A 196 3.40 4.62 10.83
N PHE A 197 3.74 5.87 10.55
CA PHE A 197 3.62 6.97 11.48
C PHE A 197 3.05 8.20 10.78
N GLU A 198 2.54 9.13 11.58
CA GLU A 198 2.19 10.47 11.10
C GLU A 198 2.75 11.57 12.01
N THR A 199 2.86 12.75 11.41
CA THR A 199 2.98 14.04 12.09
C THR A 199 1.85 14.96 11.62
N SER A 200 1.85 16.21 12.08
CA SER A 200 0.93 17.25 11.60
C SER A 200 1.13 17.51 10.10
N GLY A 201 0.44 16.74 9.26
CA GLY A 201 0.39 16.91 7.81
C GLY A 201 1.41 16.09 7.00
N ALA A 202 2.05 15.07 7.56
CA ALA A 202 2.88 14.14 6.77
C ALA A 202 2.78 12.70 7.28
N VAL A 203 2.94 11.75 6.36
CA VAL A 203 2.94 10.31 6.63
C VAL A 203 4.36 9.79 6.47
N LEU A 204 4.79 8.95 7.40
CA LEU A 204 6.08 8.28 7.39
C LEU A 204 5.89 6.78 7.31
N LEU A 205 6.62 6.17 6.37
CA LEU A 205 6.82 4.73 6.23
C LEU A 205 8.22 4.39 6.73
N GLU A 206 8.29 3.53 7.73
CA GLU A 206 9.55 2.98 8.22
C GLU A 206 9.81 1.61 7.57
N HIS A 207 10.85 1.57 6.74
CA HIS A 207 11.47 0.33 6.30
C HIS A 207 12.52 -0.09 7.34
N PRO A 208 12.26 -1.17 8.11
CA PRO A 208 13.05 -1.51 9.29
C PRO A 208 14.53 -1.69 8.95
N GLY A 209 15.37 -0.92 9.63
CA GLY A 209 16.82 -0.97 9.52
C GLY A 209 17.40 -0.48 8.19
N THR A 210 16.60 0.14 7.32
CA THR A 210 17.09 0.59 6.00
C THR A 210 16.75 2.04 5.68
N TRP A 211 15.46 2.38 5.56
CA TRP A 211 15.03 3.69 5.06
C TRP A 211 13.81 4.21 5.79
N LEU A 212 13.75 5.53 5.96
CA LEU A 212 12.52 6.25 6.25
C LEU A 212 12.06 6.94 4.97
N TRP A 213 10.78 6.81 4.64
CA TRP A 213 10.13 7.51 3.54
C TRP A 213 9.02 8.39 4.08
N VAL A 214 8.92 9.60 3.57
CA VAL A 214 7.92 10.57 4.03
C VAL A 214 7.22 11.19 2.84
N GLY A 215 5.90 11.20 2.89
CA GLY A 215 5.03 11.90 1.94
C GLY A 215 4.19 12.97 2.64
N ALA A 216 4.05 14.14 2.01
CA ALA A 216 3.18 15.21 2.48
C ALA A 216 2.43 15.89 1.32
N PRO A 217 1.19 16.37 1.53
CA PRO A 217 0.47 17.19 0.56
C PRO A 217 0.98 18.63 0.52
N SER A 218 1.79 19.07 1.50
CA SER A 218 2.25 20.45 1.62
C SER A 218 3.70 20.53 2.14
N PRO A 219 4.43 21.63 1.83
CA PRO A 219 5.80 21.82 2.32
C PRO A 219 5.85 22.01 3.85
N GLU A 220 4.78 22.50 4.48
CA GLU A 220 4.69 22.63 5.94
C GLU A 220 4.72 21.24 6.62
N GLY A 221 4.08 20.23 6.03
CA GLY A 221 4.15 18.86 6.53
C GLY A 221 5.58 18.31 6.52
N ILE A 222 6.35 18.58 5.46
CA ILE A 222 7.78 18.24 5.37
C ILE A 222 8.61 18.99 6.41
N ALA A 223 8.36 20.29 6.60
CA ALA A 223 9.05 21.08 7.60
C ALA A 223 8.78 20.56 9.03
N ALA A 224 7.52 20.22 9.34
CA ALA A 224 7.14 19.61 10.59
C ALA A 224 7.83 18.26 10.81
N MET A 225 7.95 17.44 9.76
CA MET A 225 8.69 16.18 9.84
C MET A 225 10.17 16.39 10.16
N ARG A 226 10.86 17.27 9.43
CA ARG A 226 12.28 17.58 9.67
C ARG A 226 12.54 18.13 11.07
N GLN A 227 11.59 18.90 11.62
CA GLN A 227 11.67 19.40 12.99
C GLN A 227 11.45 18.28 14.02
N ALA A 228 10.49 17.39 13.78
CA ALA A 228 10.20 16.26 14.66
C ALA A 228 11.34 15.25 14.67
N LEU A 229 11.92 14.94 13.51
CA LEU A 229 12.98 13.96 13.30
C LEU A 229 14.17 14.59 12.57
N PRO A 230 15.12 15.20 13.30
CA PRO A 230 16.34 15.73 12.69
C PRO A 230 17.23 14.59 12.16
N ASP A 231 17.39 14.50 10.84
CA ASP A 231 18.27 13.54 10.17
C ASP A 231 18.70 14.08 8.77
N ASP A 232 19.53 13.33 8.05
CA ASP A 232 20.05 13.69 6.73
C ASP A 232 19.03 13.42 5.61
N TRP A 233 17.92 14.17 5.65
CA TRP A 233 16.83 14.06 4.68
C TRP A 233 17.23 14.52 3.27
N SER A 234 16.95 13.68 2.28
CA SER A 234 17.07 13.98 0.84
C SER A 234 15.70 14.09 0.20
N ASN A 235 15.56 14.91 -0.85
CA ASN A 235 14.32 14.99 -1.62
C ASN A 235 14.16 13.72 -2.48
N SER A 236 12.97 13.14 -2.50
CA SER A 236 12.74 11.84 -3.17
C SER A 236 12.50 11.94 -4.69
N TYR A 237 12.25 13.14 -5.23
CA TYR A 237 11.80 13.36 -6.62
C TYR A 237 12.60 14.45 -7.36
N GLU A 238 13.93 14.52 -7.16
CA GLU A 238 14.80 15.37 -7.99
C GLU A 238 15.21 14.70 -9.31
#